data_AF-A0A0D2C223-F1
#
_entry.id   AF-A0A0D2C223-F1
#
_cell.length_a   1.000
_cell.length_b   1.000
_cell.length_c   1.000
_cell.angle_alpha   90.00
_cell.angle_beta   90.00
_cell.angle_gamma   90.00
#
_symmetry.space_group_name_H-M   'P 1'
#
loop_
_entity.id
_entity.type
_entity.pdbx_description
1 polymer ?
#
loop_
_entity_poly.entity_id
_entity_poly.type
_entity_poly.pdbx_seq_one_letter_code
_entity_poly.pdbx_strand_id
1 'polypeptide(L)'
;MNSPFSRHFCRSLKSGRKNARSAFSNGYHSAATPKPLRRQQQRDIPRTQTRTAKTYTRPPNRFEKMVIDARVQHPILFPFLLIGCFGSVSMLLVMAYNEYKKDKLHTTDYPPEVEERLRLALHYTHIQPDPETSAKYFLQAIQKAEEAGMDPLKPDALGIRIRFSQMWENFGHIKSAIEILDGMVKDVQQKVAEIDEGRAGGAMPSEEEEATRRTLLRATIQAKVKLASLYESDYMQDRSMAKQVLSDAVGLVVKETKDPQTNGFTNDNSAGMTTGEIAAMLSQMGDLYATTGEEANALQVYMLTLQPLRASCNGTRSCKEAQVLSNIASTMDLALKKPDAKINGRPATKSSLAAARKAAINWADQAIATTEAVEPEDRDDICELASLSARMTRADLLLESGDKAESQEAFANLLPILKEKNLLPLIQVAEEGLKRAAS
;
A
#
# COMPACT_ATOMS: atom_id res chain seq x y z
N MET A 1 -8.08 1.70 17.14
CA MET A 1 -6.82 2.33 16.67
C MET A 1 -6.79 2.19 15.15
N ASN A 2 -6.60 3.31 14.45
CA ASN A 2 -6.90 3.47 13.02
C ASN A 2 -6.11 2.48 12.14
N SER A 3 -6.84 1.76 11.28
CA SER A 3 -6.32 0.92 10.20
C SER A 3 -5.98 1.79 8.98
N PRO A 4 -4.76 1.70 8.42
CA PRO A 4 -4.53 2.07 7.04
C PRO A 4 -4.16 0.80 6.25
N PHE A 5 -5.16 0.18 5.61
CA PHE A 5 -4.91 -0.67 4.45
C PHE A 5 -4.44 0.24 3.29
N SER A 6 -3.13 0.47 3.20
CA SER A 6 -2.49 1.05 2.01
C SER A 6 -1.65 0.01 1.29
N ARG A 7 -1.98 -0.16 0.01
CA ARG A 7 -1.26 -0.99 -0.95
C ARG A 7 0.13 -0.40 -1.21
N HIS A 8 1.15 -0.93 -0.55
CA HIS A 8 2.52 -0.89 -1.05
C HIS A 8 2.99 -2.33 -1.25
N PHE A 9 2.84 -2.79 -2.49
CA PHE A 9 3.59 -3.92 -3.01
C PHE A 9 4.96 -3.41 -3.44
N CYS A 10 6.02 -4.10 -3.01
CA CYS A 10 7.42 -3.80 -3.29
C CYS A 10 7.63 -3.46 -4.78
N ARG A 11 7.74 -2.16 -5.09
CA ARG A 11 8.23 -1.67 -6.37
C ARG A 11 9.71 -1.32 -6.22
N SER A 12 10.56 -2.31 -6.46
CA SER A 12 11.98 -2.05 -6.76
C SER A 12 12.08 -1.55 -8.21
N LEU A 13 12.10 -0.22 -8.40
CA LEU A 13 12.49 0.39 -9.65
C LEU A 13 14.01 0.62 -9.63
N LYS A 14 14.73 -0.15 -10.46
CA LYS A 14 16.13 0.10 -10.81
C LYS A 14 16.25 1.50 -11.42
N SER A 15 16.74 2.45 -10.65
CA SER A 15 17.18 3.75 -11.13
C SER A 15 18.69 3.71 -11.39
N GLY A 16 19.07 3.89 -12.66
CA GLY A 16 20.45 3.97 -13.09
C GLY A 16 21.16 5.19 -12.53
N ARG A 17 22.25 4.93 -11.80
CA ARG A 17 23.31 5.87 -11.42
C ARG A 17 23.74 6.76 -12.60
N LYS A 18 23.70 8.08 -12.40
CA LYS A 18 24.81 8.99 -12.76
C LYS A 18 25.04 10.02 -11.65
N ASN A 19 26.15 9.81 -10.94
CA ASN A 19 27.09 10.78 -10.35
C ASN A 19 26.98 12.22 -10.91
N ALA A 20 27.30 13.31 -10.21
CA ALA A 20 27.83 13.58 -8.88
C ALA A 20 27.95 15.11 -8.70
N ARG A 21 28.17 15.54 -7.45
CA ARG A 21 28.75 16.84 -6.99
C ARG A 21 27.81 18.05 -7.16
N SER A 22 27.63 18.94 -6.20
CA SER A 22 28.49 19.33 -5.08
C SER A 22 27.67 20.10 -4.03
N ALA A 23 27.97 19.85 -2.77
CA ALA A 23 27.71 20.76 -1.67
C ALA A 23 28.55 22.04 -1.82
N PHE A 24 28.07 23.18 -1.35
CA PHE A 24 28.78 24.02 -0.37
C PHE A 24 27.86 25.15 0.09
N SER A 25 27.71 25.23 1.41
CA SER A 25 27.12 26.34 2.14
C SER A 25 28.22 27.25 2.72
N ASN A 26 27.79 28.46 3.09
CA ASN A 26 28.35 29.40 4.06
C ASN A 26 29.39 30.43 3.61
N GLY A 27 29.17 31.65 4.12
CA GLY A 27 30.25 32.53 4.57
C GLY A 27 30.14 33.99 4.16
N TYR A 28 29.24 34.75 4.80
CA TYR A 28 29.36 36.21 4.85
C TYR A 28 30.37 36.60 5.95
N HIS A 29 31.47 37.28 5.58
CA HIS A 29 32.16 38.21 6.48
C HIS A 29 32.89 39.30 5.69
N SER A 30 32.60 40.55 6.09
CA SER A 30 33.25 41.80 5.70
C SER A 30 34.72 41.88 6.14
N ALA A 31 35.54 42.61 5.38
CA ALA A 31 36.51 43.58 5.94
C ALA A 31 37.20 44.39 4.82
N ALA A 32 37.66 45.58 5.19
CA ALA A 32 37.97 46.72 4.34
C ALA A 32 39.49 46.93 4.11
N THR A 33 39.80 47.60 2.97
CA THR A 33 40.98 48.50 2.72
C THR A 33 42.41 47.90 2.87
N PRO A 34 43.52 48.51 2.35
CA PRO A 34 43.71 49.82 1.71
C PRO A 34 44.49 49.79 0.36
N LYS A 35 44.56 50.94 -0.32
CA LYS A 35 45.51 51.22 -1.44
C LYS A 35 46.96 51.35 -0.92
N PRO A 36 47.97 51.01 -1.74
CA PRO A 36 48.96 52.05 -2.07
C PRO A 36 49.51 52.02 -3.51
N LEU A 37 49.64 53.24 -4.04
CA LEU A 37 50.76 53.84 -4.77
C LEU A 37 51.78 53.00 -5.59
N ARG A 38 51.99 53.52 -6.81
CA ARG A 38 53.28 53.95 -7.43
C ARG A 38 53.91 53.08 -8.53
N ARG A 39 54.07 53.77 -9.67
CA ARG A 39 55.29 53.95 -10.48
C ARG A 39 55.55 52.97 -11.62
N GLN A 40 54.99 53.34 -12.77
CA GLN A 40 55.73 53.82 -13.96
C GLN A 40 56.93 52.96 -14.41
N GLN A 41 56.74 52.22 -15.50
CA GLN A 41 57.81 52.04 -16.48
C GLN A 41 57.22 51.97 -17.90
N GLN A 42 57.54 53.02 -18.68
CA GLN A 42 57.38 53.10 -20.13
C GLN A 42 58.12 51.94 -20.80
N ARG A 43 57.47 51.31 -21.78
CA ARG A 43 58.15 50.74 -22.94
C ARG A 43 57.26 50.82 -24.17
N ASP A 44 57.95 51.13 -25.26
CA ASP A 44 57.42 51.70 -26.48
C ASP A 44 56.58 50.77 -27.34
N ILE A 45 55.73 51.44 -28.11
CA ILE A 45 54.79 51.04 -29.15
C ILE A 45 55.44 50.08 -30.17
N PRO A 46 54.68 49.09 -30.67
CA PRO A 46 54.41 49.14 -32.11
C PRO A 46 52.91 49.26 -32.40
N ARG A 47 52.65 50.10 -33.39
CA ARG A 47 51.39 50.70 -33.78
C ARG A 47 50.55 49.68 -34.53
N THR A 48 49.65 48.99 -33.83
CA THR A 48 48.64 48.14 -34.49
C THR A 48 47.37 48.96 -34.71
N GLN A 49 47.08 49.27 -35.97
CA GLN A 49 45.85 49.92 -36.40
C GLN A 49 44.62 49.10 -35.99
N THR A 50 43.89 49.55 -34.97
CA THR A 50 42.53 49.08 -34.70
C THR A 50 41.59 49.65 -35.76
N ARG A 51 41.24 48.80 -36.73
CA ARG A 51 40.11 49.03 -37.62
C ARG A 51 38.86 49.26 -36.77
N THR A 52 38.20 50.38 -37.02
CA THR A 52 36.87 50.74 -36.50
C THR A 52 35.88 49.59 -36.74
N ALA A 53 35.34 49.01 -35.66
CA ALA A 53 34.18 48.14 -35.73
C ALA A 53 33.00 48.99 -36.21
N LYS A 54 32.66 48.87 -37.50
CA LYS A 54 31.47 49.47 -38.08
C LYS A 54 30.25 48.84 -37.41
N THR A 55 29.57 49.60 -36.56
CA THR A 55 28.21 49.29 -36.09
C THR A 55 27.32 49.23 -37.33
N TYR A 56 27.00 48.02 -37.79
CA TYR A 56 25.97 47.86 -38.81
C TYR A 56 24.64 48.33 -38.21
N THR A 57 24.13 49.46 -38.67
CA THR A 57 22.76 49.90 -38.41
C THR A 57 21.83 48.81 -38.94
N ARG A 58 21.23 48.06 -38.01
CA ARG A 58 20.23 47.03 -38.32
C ARG A 58 19.12 47.71 -39.14
N PRO A 59 18.80 47.22 -40.36
CA PRO A 59 17.75 47.83 -41.16
C PRO A 59 16.45 47.85 -40.34
N PRO A 60 15.70 48.96 -40.33
CA PRO A 60 14.52 49.09 -39.48
C PRO A 60 13.52 48.01 -39.88
N ASN A 61 13.23 47.10 -38.94
CA ASN A 61 12.21 46.10 -39.12
C ASN A 61 10.89 46.81 -39.39
N ARG A 62 10.31 46.62 -40.59
CA ARG A 62 9.01 47.22 -40.95
C ARG A 62 7.94 46.94 -39.89
N PHE A 63 8.03 45.78 -39.25
CA PHE A 63 7.19 45.37 -38.12
C PHE A 63 7.29 46.29 -36.91
N GLU A 64 8.49 46.69 -36.48
CA GLU A 64 8.64 47.58 -35.32
C GLU A 64 8.00 48.94 -35.59
N LYS A 65 8.16 49.47 -36.81
CA LYS A 65 7.51 50.71 -37.23
C LYS A 65 5.98 50.58 -37.24
N MET A 66 5.45 49.48 -37.75
CA MET A 66 4.01 49.22 -37.77
C MET A 66 3.42 49.08 -36.35
N VAL A 67 4.14 48.44 -35.43
CA VAL A 67 3.71 48.29 -34.02
C VAL A 67 3.74 49.62 -33.29
N ILE A 68 4.79 50.43 -33.50
CA ILE A 68 4.90 51.77 -32.91
C ILE A 68 3.78 52.67 -33.46
N ASP A 69 3.55 52.65 -34.77
CA ASP A 69 2.51 53.47 -35.42
C ASP A 69 1.10 53.06 -34.95
N ALA A 70 0.81 51.76 -34.87
CA ALA A 70 -0.45 51.25 -34.35
C ALA A 70 -0.70 51.63 -32.87
N ARG A 71 0.36 51.63 -32.03
CA ARG A 71 0.27 52.08 -30.63
C ARG A 71 -0.05 53.57 -30.52
N VAL A 72 0.54 54.38 -31.41
CA VAL A 72 0.35 55.84 -31.40
C VAL A 72 -1.02 56.23 -31.96
N GLN A 73 -1.49 55.57 -33.02
CA GLN A 73 -2.78 55.87 -33.66
C GLN A 73 -3.97 55.38 -32.83
N HIS A 74 -3.83 54.25 -32.11
CA HIS A 74 -4.92 53.64 -31.33
C HIS A 74 -4.49 53.30 -29.89
N PRO A 75 -4.26 54.30 -29.02
CA PRO A 75 -3.68 54.09 -27.69
C PRO A 75 -4.55 53.25 -26.75
N ILE A 76 -5.87 53.27 -26.94
CA ILE A 76 -6.83 52.49 -26.13
C ILE A 76 -7.08 51.11 -26.77
N LEU A 77 -7.24 51.03 -28.10
CA LEU A 77 -7.62 49.80 -28.78
C LEU A 77 -6.48 48.77 -28.82
N PHE A 78 -5.23 49.23 -28.94
CA PHE A 78 -4.04 48.39 -29.02
C PHE A 78 -3.82 47.48 -27.80
N PRO A 79 -3.89 47.94 -26.53
CA PRO A 79 -3.77 47.05 -25.37
C PRO A 79 -4.93 46.05 -25.27
N PHE A 80 -6.17 46.44 -25.63
CA PHE A 80 -7.30 45.49 -25.66
C PHE A 80 -7.08 44.38 -26.69
N LEU A 81 -6.54 44.70 -27.86
CA LEU A 81 -6.22 43.70 -28.89
C LEU A 81 -5.14 42.75 -28.42
N LEU A 82 -4.10 43.23 -27.74
CA LEU A 82 -3.07 42.36 -27.15
C LEU A 82 -3.64 41.43 -26.08
N ILE A 83 -4.48 41.94 -25.17
CA ILE A 83 -5.15 41.12 -24.13
C ILE A 83 -6.07 40.09 -24.79
N GLY A 84 -6.82 40.48 -25.82
CA GLY A 84 -7.69 39.58 -26.58
C GLY A 84 -6.91 38.48 -27.30
N CYS A 85 -5.78 38.80 -27.93
CA CYS A 85 -4.90 37.83 -28.57
C CYS A 85 -4.28 36.87 -27.54
N PHE A 86 -3.78 37.38 -26.41
CA PHE A 86 -3.24 36.53 -25.34
C PHE A 86 -4.32 35.64 -24.73
N GLY A 87 -5.51 36.17 -24.48
CA GLY A 87 -6.65 35.39 -23.97
C GLY A 87 -7.08 34.28 -24.95
N SER A 88 -7.17 34.60 -26.24
CA SER A 88 -7.51 33.64 -27.29
C SER A 88 -6.45 32.52 -27.41
N VAL A 89 -5.17 32.87 -27.46
CA VAL A 89 -4.08 31.89 -27.52
C VAL A 89 -4.04 31.03 -26.26
N SER A 90 -4.20 31.64 -25.07
CA SER A 90 -4.25 30.89 -23.81
C SER A 90 -5.43 29.92 -23.76
N MET A 91 -6.61 30.34 -24.24
CA MET A 91 -7.79 29.48 -24.28
C MET A 91 -7.63 28.32 -25.26
N LEU A 92 -7.05 28.57 -26.45
CA LEU A 92 -6.72 27.53 -27.41
C LEU A 92 -5.68 26.55 -26.87
N LEU A 93 -4.67 27.03 -26.12
CA LEU A 93 -3.71 26.14 -25.46
C LEU A 93 -4.37 25.26 -24.40
N VAL A 94 -5.32 25.77 -23.62
CA VAL A 94 -6.07 24.97 -22.64
C VAL A 94 -6.98 23.95 -23.33
N MET A 95 -7.68 24.34 -24.39
CA MET A 95 -8.51 23.42 -25.19
C MET A 95 -7.65 22.32 -25.82
N ALA A 96 -6.56 22.69 -26.50
CA ALA A 96 -5.64 21.74 -27.11
C ALA A 96 -4.98 20.83 -26.06
N TYR A 97 -4.66 21.36 -24.88
CA TYR A 97 -4.13 20.56 -23.77
C TYR A 97 -5.15 19.54 -23.25
N ASN A 98 -6.42 19.95 -23.10
CA ASN A 98 -7.50 19.06 -22.66
C ASN A 98 -7.81 17.98 -23.71
N GLU A 99 -7.88 18.34 -24.99
CA GLU A 99 -8.11 17.42 -26.11
C GLU A 99 -6.94 16.45 -26.27
N TYR A 100 -5.70 16.95 -26.19
CA TYR A 100 -4.49 16.12 -26.17
C TYR A 100 -4.48 15.13 -25.00
N LYS A 101 -4.88 15.57 -23.79
CA LYS A 101 -5.00 14.67 -22.64
C LYS A 101 -6.13 13.65 -22.82
N LYS A 102 -7.25 14.02 -23.44
CA LYS A 102 -8.39 13.13 -23.64
C LYS A 102 -8.11 12.04 -24.68
N ASP A 103 -7.40 12.38 -25.76
CA ASP A 103 -7.18 11.47 -26.90
C ASP A 103 -5.89 10.65 -26.81
N LYS A 104 -4.81 11.19 -26.24
CA LYS A 104 -3.52 10.45 -26.15
C LYS A 104 -3.22 9.86 -24.78
N LEU A 105 -3.91 10.34 -23.75
CA LEU A 105 -3.78 9.82 -22.39
C LEU A 105 -5.11 9.16 -22.04
N HIS A 106 -5.41 8.00 -22.63
CA HIS A 106 -6.47 7.10 -22.17
C HIS A 106 -6.24 6.82 -20.67
N THR A 107 -6.77 7.69 -19.81
CA THR A 107 -6.49 7.66 -18.37
C THR A 107 -7.48 6.73 -17.68
N THR A 108 -8.59 6.40 -18.36
CA THR A 108 -9.64 5.49 -17.91
C THR A 108 -10.28 4.75 -19.09
N ASP A 109 -10.58 3.46 -18.92
CA ASP A 109 -11.36 2.64 -19.87
C ASP A 109 -12.87 2.94 -19.81
N TYR A 110 -13.30 3.85 -18.93
CA TYR A 110 -14.69 4.23 -18.75
C TYR A 110 -15.20 5.11 -19.91
N PRO A 111 -16.43 4.88 -20.40
CA PRO A 111 -17.13 5.83 -21.26
C PRO A 111 -17.24 7.21 -20.59
N PRO A 112 -17.23 8.30 -21.36
CA PRO A 112 -17.18 9.66 -20.81
C PRO A 112 -18.38 9.98 -19.90
N GLU A 113 -19.57 9.44 -20.19
CA GLU A 113 -20.75 9.62 -19.35
C GLU A 113 -20.61 8.97 -17.97
N VAL A 114 -19.99 7.78 -17.90
CA VAL A 114 -19.72 7.06 -16.66
C VAL A 114 -18.63 7.80 -15.87
N GLU A 115 -17.57 8.22 -16.55
CA GLU A 115 -16.44 8.92 -15.94
C GLU A 115 -16.88 10.23 -15.25
N GLU A 116 -17.72 11.02 -15.90
CA GLU A 116 -18.25 12.27 -15.32
C GLU A 116 -19.00 12.01 -14.01
N ARG A 117 -19.88 11.00 -13.99
CA ARG A 117 -20.65 10.63 -12.79
C ARG A 117 -19.74 10.10 -11.68
N LEU A 118 -18.74 9.27 -12.01
CA LEU A 118 -17.77 8.77 -11.05
C LEU A 118 -16.93 9.89 -10.44
N ARG A 119 -16.49 10.88 -11.22
CA ARG A 119 -15.74 12.04 -10.70
C ARG A 119 -16.58 12.84 -9.72
N LEU A 120 -17.87 13.06 -10.01
CA LEU A 120 -18.79 13.71 -9.08
C LEU A 120 -18.97 12.89 -7.80
N ALA A 121 -19.18 11.57 -7.92
CA ALA A 121 -19.29 10.69 -6.75
C ALA A 121 -18.05 10.76 -5.85
N LEU A 122 -16.85 10.72 -6.44
CA LEU A 122 -15.59 10.85 -5.70
C LEU A 122 -15.40 12.25 -5.09
N HIS A 123 -15.85 13.31 -5.77
CA HIS A 123 -15.86 14.67 -5.23
C HIS A 123 -16.69 14.75 -3.94
N TYR A 124 -17.91 14.20 -3.95
CA TYR A 124 -18.77 14.16 -2.77
C TYR A 124 -18.34 13.12 -1.72
N THR A 125 -17.35 12.28 -2.03
CA THR A 125 -16.75 11.35 -1.05
C THR A 125 -15.58 12.00 -0.31
N HIS A 126 -14.73 12.75 -1.01
CA HIS A 126 -13.44 13.21 -0.47
C HIS A 126 -13.29 14.73 -0.32
N ILE A 127 -14.00 15.53 -1.13
CA ILE A 127 -13.83 16.99 -1.19
C ILE A 127 -14.97 17.69 -0.47
N GLN A 128 -16.22 17.32 -0.76
CA GLN A 128 -17.41 17.81 -0.08
C GLN A 128 -18.20 16.61 0.46
N PRO A 129 -17.80 16.06 1.62
CA PRO A 129 -18.35 14.80 2.13
C PRO A 129 -19.88 14.89 2.31
N ASP A 130 -20.61 14.22 1.44
CA ASP A 130 -22.08 14.07 1.48
C ASP A 130 -22.43 12.63 1.04
N PRO A 131 -22.82 11.74 1.98
CA PRO A 131 -23.05 10.34 1.66
C PRO A 131 -24.23 10.13 0.70
N GLU A 132 -25.31 10.90 0.84
CA GLU A 132 -26.51 10.73 0.03
C GLU A 132 -26.27 11.20 -1.41
N THR A 133 -25.66 12.37 -1.56
CA THR A 133 -25.31 12.90 -2.87
C THR A 133 -24.24 12.04 -3.56
N SER A 134 -23.23 11.57 -2.81
CA SER A 134 -22.23 10.65 -3.35
C SER A 134 -22.87 9.34 -3.82
N ALA A 135 -23.73 8.74 -2.99
CA ALA A 135 -24.45 7.51 -3.34
C ALA A 135 -25.31 7.69 -4.60
N LYS A 136 -26.01 8.81 -4.71
CA LYS A 136 -26.79 9.16 -5.91
C LYS A 136 -25.93 9.16 -7.17
N TYR A 137 -24.75 9.77 -7.13
CA TYR A 137 -23.85 9.80 -8.29
C TYR A 137 -23.22 8.43 -8.59
N PHE A 138 -22.94 7.61 -7.58
CA PHE A 138 -22.51 6.21 -7.80
C PHE A 138 -23.60 5.39 -8.49
N LEU A 139 -24.85 5.48 -8.04
CA LEU A 139 -25.97 4.79 -8.68
C LEU A 139 -26.18 5.26 -10.12
N GLN A 140 -26.07 6.57 -10.37
CA GLN A 140 -26.11 7.12 -11.73
C GLN A 140 -24.95 6.62 -12.60
N ALA A 141 -23.75 6.45 -12.03
CA ALA A 141 -22.61 5.90 -12.77
C ALA A 141 -22.85 4.43 -13.15
N ILE A 142 -23.43 3.61 -12.26
CA ILE A 142 -23.79 2.22 -12.53
C ILE A 142 -24.84 2.17 -13.66
N GLN A 143 -25.91 2.96 -13.54
CA GLN A 143 -26.94 3.05 -14.59
C GLN A 143 -26.34 3.46 -15.94
N LYS A 144 -25.42 4.44 -15.93
CA LYS A 144 -24.75 4.88 -17.15
C LYS A 144 -23.80 3.84 -17.75
N ALA A 145 -23.20 3.00 -16.91
CA ALA A 145 -22.40 1.88 -17.38
C ALA A 145 -23.28 0.85 -18.11
N GLU A 146 -24.46 0.53 -17.56
CA GLU A 146 -25.45 -0.35 -18.19
C GLU A 146 -25.97 0.23 -19.52
N GLU A 147 -26.35 1.51 -19.55
CA GLU A 147 -26.80 2.21 -20.77
C GLU A 147 -25.71 2.24 -21.86
N ALA A 148 -24.45 2.35 -21.47
CA ALA A 148 -23.30 2.31 -22.36
C ALA A 148 -22.92 0.88 -22.81
N GLY A 149 -23.66 -0.15 -22.37
CA GLY A 149 -23.40 -1.54 -22.71
C GLY A 149 -22.13 -2.12 -22.07
N MET A 150 -21.66 -1.55 -20.95
CA MET A 150 -20.58 -2.13 -20.18
C MET A 150 -21.03 -3.45 -19.56
N ASP A 151 -20.22 -4.49 -19.70
CA ASP A 151 -20.48 -5.77 -19.05
C ASP A 151 -20.36 -5.60 -17.51
N PRO A 152 -21.42 -5.89 -16.74
CA PRO A 152 -21.45 -5.68 -15.29
C PRO A 152 -20.45 -6.54 -14.53
N LEU A 153 -19.92 -7.61 -15.13
CA LEU A 153 -18.96 -8.53 -14.52
C LEU A 153 -17.51 -8.28 -14.95
N LYS A 154 -17.27 -7.32 -15.85
CA LYS A 154 -15.91 -6.90 -16.18
C LYS A 154 -15.27 -6.09 -15.05
N PRO A 155 -13.93 -6.09 -14.92
CA PRO A 155 -13.21 -5.38 -13.86
C PRO A 155 -13.62 -3.92 -13.69
N ASP A 156 -13.91 -3.22 -14.78
CA ASP A 156 -14.26 -1.80 -14.75
C ASP A 156 -15.60 -1.56 -14.05
N ALA A 157 -16.63 -2.35 -14.38
CA ALA A 157 -17.95 -2.25 -13.78
C ALA A 157 -17.95 -2.75 -12.33
N LEU A 158 -17.28 -3.87 -12.05
CA LEU A 158 -17.06 -4.36 -10.68
C LEU A 158 -16.32 -3.31 -9.83
N GLY A 159 -15.35 -2.62 -10.42
CA GLY A 159 -14.62 -1.52 -9.79
C GLY A 159 -15.54 -0.41 -9.28
N ILE A 160 -16.60 -0.06 -10.03
CA ILE A 160 -17.60 0.93 -9.59
C ILE A 160 -18.32 0.44 -8.33
N ARG A 161 -18.77 -0.82 -8.30
CA ARG A 161 -19.47 -1.40 -7.14
C ARG A 161 -18.56 -1.49 -5.90
N ILE A 162 -17.30 -1.88 -6.08
CA ILE A 162 -16.30 -1.91 -5.01
C ILE A 162 -16.07 -0.51 -4.44
N ARG A 163 -15.92 0.51 -5.30
CA ARG A 163 -15.77 1.91 -4.87
C ARG A 163 -17.02 2.45 -4.18
N PHE A 164 -18.20 2.06 -4.65
CA PHE A 164 -19.45 2.43 -4.02
C PHE A 164 -19.59 1.82 -2.62
N SER A 165 -19.23 0.54 -2.44
CA SER A 165 -19.14 -0.08 -1.11
C SER A 165 -18.11 0.63 -0.22
N GLN A 166 -16.92 0.94 -0.74
CA GLN A 166 -15.89 1.66 0.00
C GLN A 166 -16.35 3.07 0.43
N MET A 167 -17.15 3.75 -0.40
CA MET A 167 -17.74 5.04 -0.04
C MET A 167 -18.61 4.89 1.22
N TRP A 168 -19.51 3.91 1.26
CA TRP A 168 -20.32 3.65 2.45
C TRP A 168 -19.49 3.32 3.68
N GLU A 169 -18.43 2.54 3.52
CA GLU A 169 -17.47 2.26 4.59
C GLU A 169 -16.83 3.56 5.14
N ASN A 170 -16.37 4.45 4.26
CA ASN A 170 -15.74 5.72 4.67
C ASN A 170 -16.69 6.62 5.47
N PHE A 171 -18.00 6.56 5.20
CA PHE A 171 -19.03 7.27 5.96
C PHE A 171 -19.55 6.48 7.19
N GLY A 172 -18.97 5.32 7.50
CA GLY A 172 -19.33 4.50 8.66
C GLY A 172 -20.59 3.63 8.48
N HIS A 173 -21.16 3.57 7.27
CA HIS A 173 -22.32 2.73 6.95
C HIS A 173 -21.89 1.30 6.56
N ILE A 174 -21.29 0.59 7.53
CA ILE A 174 -20.67 -0.73 7.29
C ILE A 174 -21.67 -1.76 6.75
N LYS A 175 -22.92 -1.75 7.22
CA LYS A 175 -23.97 -2.68 6.72
C LYS A 175 -24.24 -2.52 5.23
N SER A 176 -24.40 -1.29 4.76
CA SER A 176 -24.62 -0.99 3.34
C SER A 176 -23.41 -1.38 2.49
N ALA A 177 -22.20 -1.17 3.00
CA ALA A 177 -20.98 -1.63 2.34
C ALA A 177 -20.93 -3.16 2.19
N ILE A 178 -21.33 -3.89 3.24
CA ILE A 178 -21.46 -5.37 3.24
C ILE A 178 -22.51 -5.82 2.23
N GLU A 179 -23.71 -5.23 2.23
CA GLU A 179 -24.81 -5.59 1.32
C GLU A 179 -24.40 -5.47 -0.16
N ILE A 180 -23.69 -4.39 -0.52
CA ILE A 180 -23.21 -4.19 -1.90
C ILE A 180 -22.18 -5.24 -2.29
N LEU A 181 -21.20 -5.53 -1.42
CA LEU A 181 -20.17 -6.53 -1.70
C LEU A 181 -20.71 -7.95 -1.71
N ASP A 182 -21.64 -8.29 -0.82
CA ASP A 182 -22.29 -9.60 -0.78
C ASP A 182 -23.13 -9.84 -2.03
N GLY A 183 -23.90 -8.83 -2.47
CA GLY A 183 -24.61 -8.88 -3.75
C GLY A 183 -23.65 -9.08 -4.94
N MET A 184 -22.53 -8.34 -4.97
CA MET A 184 -21.52 -8.50 -6.00
C MET A 184 -20.88 -9.89 -5.99
N VAL A 185 -20.55 -10.43 -4.83
CA VAL A 185 -20.00 -11.78 -4.68
C VAL A 185 -20.98 -12.83 -5.20
N LYS A 186 -22.28 -12.71 -4.88
CA LYS A 186 -23.31 -13.62 -5.39
C LYS A 186 -23.38 -13.62 -6.91
N ASP A 187 -23.44 -12.44 -7.53
CA ASP A 187 -23.51 -12.30 -8.99
C ASP A 187 -22.27 -12.93 -9.67
N VAL A 188 -21.08 -12.65 -9.14
CA VAL A 188 -19.82 -13.16 -9.68
C VAL A 188 -19.70 -14.68 -9.49
N GLN A 189 -20.08 -15.20 -8.32
CA GLN A 189 -20.07 -16.63 -8.04
C GLN A 189 -21.05 -17.40 -8.93
N GLN A 190 -22.24 -16.85 -9.16
CA GLN A 190 -23.20 -17.42 -10.10
C GLN A 190 -22.59 -17.53 -11.49
N LYS A 191 -21.90 -16.48 -11.97
CA LYS A 191 -21.27 -16.53 -13.28
C LYS A 191 -20.13 -17.56 -13.37
N VAL A 192 -19.33 -17.67 -12.32
CA VAL A 192 -18.28 -18.69 -12.26
C VAL A 192 -18.88 -20.10 -12.30
N ALA A 193 -20.01 -20.32 -11.61
CA ALA A 193 -20.71 -21.61 -11.63
C ALA A 193 -21.22 -21.96 -13.04
N GLU A 194 -21.80 -21.00 -13.76
CA GLU A 194 -22.23 -21.19 -15.17
C GLU A 194 -21.06 -21.61 -16.07
N ILE A 195 -19.90 -20.96 -15.92
CA ILE A 195 -18.69 -21.30 -16.68
C ILE A 195 -18.18 -22.71 -16.31
N ASP A 196 -18.17 -23.04 -15.02
CA ASP A 196 -17.74 -24.36 -14.53
C ASP A 196 -18.66 -25.49 -15.00
N GLU A 197 -19.97 -25.25 -15.07
CA GLU A 197 -20.95 -26.20 -15.62
C GLU A 197 -20.76 -26.41 -17.14
N GLY A 198 -20.54 -25.33 -17.89
CA GLY A 198 -20.22 -25.40 -19.32
C GLY A 198 -18.98 -26.25 -19.61
N ARG A 199 -17.95 -26.12 -18.77
CA ARG A 199 -16.74 -26.94 -18.82
C ARG A 199 -17.01 -28.42 -18.52
N ALA A 200 -17.83 -28.72 -17.52
CA ALA A 200 -18.19 -30.09 -17.17
C ALA A 200 -18.99 -30.80 -18.28
N GLY A 201 -19.71 -30.04 -19.11
CA GLY A 201 -20.43 -30.51 -20.29
C GLY A 201 -19.55 -30.93 -21.48
N GLY A 202 -18.22 -30.89 -21.35
CA GLY A 202 -17.27 -31.35 -22.38
C GLY A 202 -16.91 -30.30 -23.44
N ALA A 203 -17.37 -29.05 -23.29
CA ALA A 203 -16.88 -27.95 -24.08
C ALA A 203 -15.44 -27.61 -23.68
N MET A 204 -14.53 -27.51 -24.65
CA MET A 204 -13.22 -26.95 -24.42
C MET A 204 -13.38 -25.45 -24.13
N PRO A 205 -13.05 -24.96 -22.92
CA PRO A 205 -13.21 -23.55 -22.60
C PRO A 205 -12.30 -22.71 -23.50
N SER A 206 -12.84 -21.61 -24.01
CA SER A 206 -12.03 -20.65 -24.77
C SER A 206 -11.03 -19.94 -23.86
N GLU A 207 -9.90 -19.47 -24.41
CA GLU A 207 -8.90 -18.73 -23.64
C GLU A 207 -9.51 -17.48 -22.97
N GLU A 208 -10.44 -16.81 -23.65
CA GLU A 208 -11.19 -15.67 -23.12
C GLU A 208 -12.10 -16.05 -21.94
N GLU A 209 -12.74 -17.21 -22.00
CA GLU A 209 -13.59 -17.73 -20.93
C GLU A 209 -12.75 -18.13 -19.70
N GLU A 210 -11.59 -18.75 -19.90
CA GLU A 210 -10.65 -19.06 -18.82
C GLU A 210 -10.11 -17.78 -18.15
N ALA A 211 -9.75 -16.77 -18.95
CA ALA A 211 -9.31 -15.47 -18.43
C ALA A 211 -10.41 -14.75 -17.63
N THR A 212 -11.66 -14.83 -18.14
CA THR A 212 -12.83 -14.28 -17.46
C THR A 212 -13.08 -14.99 -16.14
N ARG A 213 -13.13 -16.32 -16.14
CA ARG A 213 -13.29 -17.14 -14.92
C ARG A 213 -12.23 -16.79 -13.88
N ARG A 214 -10.96 -16.72 -14.29
CA ARG A 214 -9.83 -16.37 -13.42
C ARG A 214 -10.00 -14.98 -12.80
N THR A 215 -10.47 -14.01 -13.58
CA THR A 215 -10.73 -12.64 -13.13
C THR A 215 -11.86 -12.59 -12.11
N LEU A 216 -12.96 -13.31 -12.37
CA LEU A 216 -14.11 -13.41 -11.49
C LEU A 216 -13.78 -14.11 -10.16
N LEU A 217 -12.99 -15.19 -10.20
CA LEU A 217 -12.50 -15.86 -9.00
C LEU A 217 -11.65 -14.92 -8.14
N ARG A 218 -10.70 -14.21 -8.76
CA ARG A 218 -9.87 -13.23 -8.05
C ARG A 218 -10.73 -12.15 -7.39
N ALA A 219 -11.71 -11.59 -8.12
CA ALA A 219 -12.62 -10.59 -7.60
C ALA A 219 -13.45 -11.12 -6.41
N THR A 220 -13.95 -12.37 -6.51
CA THR A 220 -14.68 -13.05 -5.43
C THR A 220 -13.83 -13.17 -4.17
N ILE A 221 -12.59 -13.65 -4.31
CA ILE A 221 -11.67 -13.86 -3.19
C ILE A 221 -11.34 -12.52 -2.53
N GLN A 222 -10.97 -11.50 -3.30
CA GLN A 222 -10.67 -10.17 -2.78
C GLN A 222 -11.88 -9.53 -2.08
N ALA A 223 -13.08 -9.70 -2.63
CA ALA A 223 -14.32 -9.20 -2.02
C ALA A 223 -14.65 -9.93 -0.72
N LYS A 224 -14.46 -11.26 -0.64
CA LYS A 224 -14.63 -12.03 0.60
C LYS A 224 -13.61 -11.62 1.67
N VAL A 225 -12.34 -11.41 1.31
CA VAL A 225 -11.32 -10.87 2.24
C VAL A 225 -11.75 -9.51 2.80
N LYS A 226 -12.29 -8.63 1.93
CA LYS A 226 -12.82 -7.34 2.37
C LYS A 226 -14.06 -7.48 3.27
N LEU A 227 -15.01 -8.35 2.91
CA LEU A 227 -16.18 -8.64 3.74
C LEU A 227 -15.79 -9.14 5.13
N ALA A 228 -14.80 -10.04 5.22
CA ALA A 228 -14.30 -10.52 6.51
C ALA A 228 -13.78 -9.36 7.38
N SER A 229 -13.01 -8.43 6.80
CA SER A 229 -12.56 -7.21 7.50
C SER A 229 -13.73 -6.32 7.95
N LEU A 230 -14.80 -6.20 7.16
CA LEU A 230 -15.98 -5.42 7.54
C LEU A 230 -16.76 -6.09 8.69
N TYR A 231 -16.87 -7.42 8.70
CA TYR A 231 -17.48 -8.17 9.81
C TYR A 231 -16.65 -8.08 11.10
N GLU A 232 -15.32 -8.07 10.98
CA GLU A 232 -14.41 -7.93 12.12
C GLU A 232 -14.40 -6.51 12.72
N SER A 233 -14.81 -5.51 11.95
CA SER A 233 -14.77 -4.10 12.36
C SER A 233 -15.43 -3.84 13.72
N ASP A 234 -14.96 -2.80 14.41
CA ASP A 234 -15.49 -2.37 15.72
C ASP A 234 -17.01 -2.12 15.71
N TYR A 235 -17.59 -1.88 14.53
CA TYR A 235 -19.03 -1.67 14.35
C TYR A 235 -19.83 -2.98 14.28
N MET A 236 -19.34 -3.98 13.53
CA MET A 236 -20.06 -5.25 13.34
C MET A 236 -19.73 -6.26 14.44
N GLN A 237 -18.45 -6.36 14.81
CA GLN A 237 -17.93 -7.28 15.84
C GLN A 237 -18.34 -8.75 15.65
N ASP A 238 -18.64 -9.15 14.41
CA ASP A 238 -19.07 -10.51 14.07
C ASP A 238 -17.89 -11.35 13.62
N ARG A 239 -17.04 -11.73 14.59
CA ARG A 239 -15.85 -12.55 14.33
C ARG A 239 -16.20 -13.94 13.77
N SER A 240 -17.41 -14.44 14.05
CA SER A 240 -17.87 -15.72 13.52
C SER A 240 -18.10 -15.64 12.01
N MET A 241 -18.86 -14.63 11.56
CA MET A 241 -19.06 -14.39 10.13
C MET A 241 -17.77 -13.99 9.43
N ALA A 242 -16.92 -13.16 10.04
CA ALA A 242 -15.61 -12.83 9.49
C ALA A 242 -14.79 -14.09 9.20
N LYS A 243 -14.79 -15.04 10.16
CA LYS A 243 -14.06 -16.31 10.04
C LYS A 243 -14.63 -17.19 8.96
N GLN A 244 -15.96 -17.31 8.89
CA GLN A 244 -16.62 -18.09 7.85
C GLN A 244 -16.29 -17.54 6.46
N VAL A 245 -16.46 -16.24 6.24
CA VAL A 245 -16.23 -15.61 4.93
C VAL A 245 -14.75 -15.69 4.52
N LEU A 246 -13.82 -15.48 5.45
CA LEU A 246 -12.39 -15.59 5.17
C LEU A 246 -11.97 -17.04 4.92
N SER A 247 -12.54 -18.01 5.65
CA SER A 247 -12.34 -19.44 5.41
C SER A 247 -12.83 -19.86 4.03
N ASP A 248 -13.98 -19.34 3.58
CA ASP A 248 -14.46 -19.57 2.21
C ASP A 248 -13.46 -19.06 1.16
N ALA A 249 -12.90 -17.87 1.38
CA ALA A 249 -11.92 -17.25 0.48
C ALA A 249 -10.63 -18.09 0.40
N VAL A 250 -10.11 -18.53 1.54
CA VAL A 250 -8.95 -19.45 1.62
C VAL A 250 -9.28 -20.77 0.93
N GLY A 251 -10.47 -21.32 1.17
CA GLY A 251 -10.95 -22.55 0.53
C GLY A 251 -10.96 -22.47 -1.00
N LEU A 252 -11.40 -21.32 -1.56
CA LEU A 252 -11.34 -21.08 -3.00
C LEU A 252 -9.90 -21.07 -3.52
N VAL A 253 -8.97 -20.38 -2.86
CA VAL A 253 -7.56 -20.36 -3.28
C VAL A 253 -6.93 -21.75 -3.21
N VAL A 254 -7.20 -22.50 -2.14
CA VAL A 254 -6.71 -23.88 -1.98
C VAL A 254 -7.25 -24.79 -3.10
N LYS A 255 -8.56 -24.71 -3.40
CA LYS A 255 -9.19 -25.48 -4.47
C LYS A 255 -8.59 -25.18 -5.85
N GLU A 256 -8.22 -23.93 -6.09
CA GLU A 256 -7.70 -23.45 -7.37
C GLU A 256 -6.17 -23.53 -7.47
N THR A 257 -5.48 -24.02 -6.44
CA THR A 257 -4.03 -24.25 -6.42
C THR A 257 -3.74 -25.74 -6.62
N LYS A 258 -2.80 -26.08 -7.51
CA LYS A 258 -2.38 -27.48 -7.73
C LYS A 258 -1.47 -27.94 -6.61
N ASP A 259 -1.91 -28.97 -5.88
CA ASP A 259 -1.18 -29.60 -4.77
C ASP A 259 -0.53 -28.61 -3.78
N PRO A 260 -1.33 -27.75 -3.11
CA PRO A 260 -0.80 -26.67 -2.27
C PRO A 260 0.04 -27.18 -1.09
N GLN A 261 -0.14 -28.44 -0.67
CA GLN A 261 0.63 -29.07 0.40
C GLN A 261 2.05 -29.46 -0.03
N THR A 262 2.25 -29.81 -1.31
CA THR A 262 3.56 -30.27 -1.81
C THR A 262 4.29 -29.15 -2.55
N ASN A 263 3.59 -28.39 -3.38
CA ASN A 263 4.16 -27.34 -4.23
C ASN A 263 4.08 -25.95 -3.59
N GLY A 264 3.36 -25.80 -2.48
CA GLY A 264 3.09 -24.51 -1.85
C GLY A 264 2.16 -23.64 -2.69
N PHE A 265 2.10 -22.34 -2.36
CA PHE A 265 1.36 -21.37 -3.14
C PHE A 265 2.30 -20.68 -4.13
N THR A 266 1.90 -20.64 -5.40
CA THR A 266 2.63 -19.97 -6.48
C THR A 266 1.72 -18.95 -7.16
N ASN A 267 2.30 -18.07 -7.98
CA ASN A 267 1.52 -17.15 -8.82
C ASN A 267 0.76 -17.89 -9.95
N ASP A 268 1.13 -19.14 -10.22
CA ASP A 268 0.50 -20.01 -11.22
C ASP A 268 -0.64 -20.82 -10.60
N ASN A 269 -1.63 -20.11 -10.06
CA ASN A 269 -2.89 -20.68 -9.60
C ASN A 269 -4.04 -20.23 -10.49
N SER A 270 -5.06 -21.09 -10.59
CA SER A 270 -6.27 -20.88 -11.39
C SER A 270 -7.16 -19.77 -10.82
N ALA A 271 -6.95 -19.36 -9.57
CA ALA A 271 -7.65 -18.25 -8.93
C ALA A 271 -7.09 -16.86 -9.34
N GLY A 272 -5.96 -16.80 -10.04
CA GLY A 272 -5.35 -15.52 -10.45
C GLY A 272 -4.81 -14.67 -9.31
N MET A 273 -4.57 -15.26 -8.15
CA MET A 273 -4.04 -14.60 -6.98
C MET A 273 -2.51 -14.57 -7.02
N THR A 274 -1.92 -13.46 -6.59
CA THR A 274 -0.47 -13.41 -6.38
C THR A 274 -0.10 -14.02 -5.03
N THR A 275 1.12 -14.54 -4.91
CA THR A 275 1.68 -15.03 -3.64
C THR A 275 1.59 -13.99 -2.52
N GLY A 276 1.77 -12.70 -2.81
CA GLY A 276 1.63 -11.66 -1.79
C GLY A 276 0.18 -11.42 -1.35
N GLU A 277 -0.80 -11.55 -2.25
CA GLU A 277 -2.22 -11.50 -1.87
C GLU A 277 -2.63 -12.73 -1.06
N ILE A 278 -2.14 -13.92 -1.43
CA ILE A 278 -2.36 -15.16 -0.67
C ILE A 278 -1.75 -15.03 0.73
N ALA A 279 -0.51 -14.54 0.83
CA ALA A 279 0.15 -14.31 2.11
C ALA A 279 -0.61 -13.30 2.99
N ALA A 280 -1.11 -12.21 2.42
CA ALA A 280 -1.90 -11.23 3.17
C ALA A 280 -3.20 -11.85 3.71
N MET A 281 -3.91 -12.62 2.87
CA MET A 281 -5.14 -13.32 3.27
C MET A 281 -4.88 -14.36 4.36
N LEU A 282 -3.83 -15.17 4.22
CA LEU A 282 -3.46 -16.16 5.23
C LEU A 282 -3.02 -15.49 6.53
N SER A 283 -2.23 -14.41 6.47
CA SER A 283 -1.85 -13.64 7.67
C SER A 283 -3.08 -13.15 8.42
N GLN A 284 -4.06 -12.54 7.72
CA GLN A 284 -5.31 -12.08 8.32
C GLN A 284 -6.12 -13.23 8.93
N MET A 285 -6.13 -14.41 8.30
CA MET A 285 -6.79 -15.58 8.85
C MET A 285 -6.09 -16.09 10.11
N GLY A 286 -4.76 -16.01 10.15
CA GLY A 286 -3.97 -16.28 11.36
C GLY A 286 -4.30 -15.31 12.50
N ASP A 287 -4.39 -14.01 12.20
CA ASP A 287 -4.76 -12.97 13.17
C ASP A 287 -6.17 -13.24 13.74
N LEU A 288 -7.11 -13.63 12.88
CA LEU A 288 -8.47 -13.93 13.29
C LEU A 288 -8.54 -15.17 14.20
N TYR A 289 -7.82 -16.24 13.87
CA TYR A 289 -7.73 -17.41 14.75
C TYR A 289 -7.05 -17.09 16.09
N ALA A 290 -6.02 -16.25 16.08
CA ALA A 290 -5.32 -15.86 17.31
C ALA A 290 -6.26 -15.06 18.23
N THR A 291 -7.01 -14.10 17.67
CA THR A 291 -7.94 -13.26 18.44
C THR A 291 -9.23 -13.97 18.87
N THR A 292 -9.57 -15.12 18.26
CA THR A 292 -10.67 -16.00 18.71
C THR A 292 -10.23 -17.09 19.68
N GLY A 293 -8.95 -17.14 20.06
CA GLY A 293 -8.42 -18.13 21.01
C GLY A 293 -8.21 -19.53 20.41
N GLU A 294 -8.08 -19.61 19.08
CA GLU A 294 -7.79 -20.82 18.31
C GLU A 294 -6.30 -20.86 17.91
N GLU A 295 -5.39 -20.77 18.88
CA GLU A 295 -3.95 -20.58 18.66
C GLU A 295 -3.34 -21.71 17.84
N ALA A 296 -3.82 -22.95 18.00
CA ALA A 296 -3.34 -24.09 17.22
C ALA A 296 -3.64 -23.93 15.71
N ASN A 297 -4.79 -23.33 15.36
CA ASN A 297 -5.16 -23.03 13.98
C ASN A 297 -4.37 -21.82 13.48
N ALA A 298 -4.25 -20.78 14.31
CA ALA A 298 -3.46 -19.59 13.99
C ALA A 298 -2.00 -19.93 13.65
N LEU A 299 -1.34 -20.78 14.46
CA LEU A 299 0.02 -21.23 14.20
C LEU A 299 0.17 -21.92 12.84
N GLN A 300 -0.74 -22.83 12.51
CA GLN A 300 -0.68 -23.53 11.23
C GLN A 300 -0.82 -22.56 10.05
N VAL A 301 -1.73 -21.60 10.15
CA VAL A 301 -1.97 -20.60 9.11
C VAL A 301 -0.79 -19.63 8.97
N TYR A 302 -0.21 -19.14 10.07
CA TYR A 302 0.98 -18.29 10.00
C TYR A 302 2.18 -19.03 9.39
N MET A 303 2.41 -20.29 9.74
CA MET A 303 3.46 -21.11 9.13
C MET A 303 3.25 -21.25 7.62
N LEU A 304 1.99 -21.49 7.20
CA LEU A 304 1.60 -21.57 5.79
C LEU A 304 1.80 -20.24 5.06
N THR A 305 1.76 -19.11 5.77
CA THR A 305 1.95 -17.76 5.21
C THR A 305 3.40 -17.48 4.79
N LEU A 306 4.39 -18.08 5.47
CA LEU A 306 5.81 -17.75 5.28
C LEU A 306 6.32 -18.00 3.85
N GLN A 307 5.94 -19.12 3.23
CA GLN A 307 6.37 -19.46 1.86
C GLN A 307 5.85 -18.47 0.82
N PRO A 308 4.54 -18.21 0.69
CA PRO A 308 4.04 -17.24 -0.28
C PRO A 308 4.54 -15.82 0.01
N LEU A 309 4.72 -15.47 1.29
CA LEU A 309 5.25 -14.16 1.66
C LEU A 309 6.68 -13.95 1.16
N ARG A 310 7.58 -14.92 1.39
CA ARG A 310 8.96 -14.87 0.87
C ARG A 310 9.01 -14.87 -0.65
N ALA A 311 8.16 -15.67 -1.30
CA ALA A 311 8.05 -15.69 -2.75
C ALA A 311 7.65 -14.31 -3.32
N SER A 312 6.71 -13.62 -2.66
CA SER A 312 6.28 -12.27 -3.06
C SER A 312 7.39 -11.21 -2.96
N CYS A 313 8.39 -11.46 -2.11
CA CYS A 313 9.55 -10.58 -1.92
C CYS A 313 10.80 -11.06 -2.68
N ASN A 314 10.66 -11.96 -3.65
CA ASN A 314 11.81 -12.56 -4.37
C ASN A 314 12.87 -13.16 -3.43
N GLY A 315 12.44 -13.66 -2.26
CA GLY A 315 13.32 -14.23 -1.24
C GLY A 315 14.02 -13.21 -0.32
N THR A 316 13.81 -11.91 -0.49
CA THR A 316 14.34 -10.91 0.45
C THR A 316 13.53 -10.90 1.74
N ARG A 317 14.18 -10.53 2.85
CA ARG A 317 13.49 -10.31 4.13
C ARG A 317 12.61 -9.07 4.03
N SER A 318 11.49 -9.09 4.75
CA SER A 318 10.55 -7.97 4.80
C SER A 318 10.00 -7.77 6.22
N CYS A 319 9.53 -6.56 6.53
CA CYS A 319 8.88 -6.27 7.79
C CYS A 319 7.64 -7.14 8.05
N LYS A 320 6.90 -7.49 6.98
CA LYS A 320 5.77 -8.43 7.05
C LYS A 320 6.22 -9.84 7.43
N GLU A 321 7.39 -10.29 6.94
CA GLU A 321 7.93 -11.58 7.37
C GLU A 321 8.27 -11.57 8.86
N ALA A 322 8.92 -10.50 9.33
CA ALA A 322 9.20 -10.33 10.75
C ALA A 322 7.92 -10.33 11.60
N GLN A 323 6.86 -9.67 11.12
CA GLN A 323 5.55 -9.66 11.78
C GLN A 323 4.97 -11.07 11.90
N VAL A 324 4.94 -11.85 10.80
CA VAL A 324 4.42 -13.22 10.83
C VAL A 324 5.24 -14.11 11.77
N LEU A 325 6.58 -13.99 11.76
CA LEU A 325 7.45 -14.72 12.69
C LEU A 325 7.21 -14.33 14.16
N SER A 326 7.01 -13.04 14.43
CA SER A 326 6.65 -12.55 15.76
C SER A 326 5.28 -13.06 16.21
N ASN A 327 4.29 -13.08 15.31
CA ASN A 327 2.97 -13.61 15.60
C ASN A 327 3.02 -15.11 15.88
N ILE A 328 3.85 -15.89 15.17
CA ILE A 328 4.10 -17.30 15.48
C ILE A 328 4.62 -17.44 16.92
N ALA A 329 5.67 -16.70 17.28
CA ALA A 329 6.25 -16.79 18.62
C ALA A 329 5.23 -16.44 19.72
N SER A 330 4.50 -15.33 19.55
CA SER A 330 3.50 -14.88 20.51
C SER A 330 2.33 -15.87 20.63
N THR A 331 1.86 -16.40 19.51
CA THR A 331 0.78 -17.40 19.49
C THR A 331 1.23 -18.72 20.15
N MET A 332 2.48 -19.13 19.96
CA MET A 332 3.05 -20.28 20.67
C MET A 332 3.08 -20.05 22.18
N ASP A 333 3.54 -18.88 22.63
CA ASP A 333 3.58 -18.53 24.05
C ASP A 333 2.18 -18.59 24.68
N LEU A 334 1.17 -17.97 24.03
CA LEU A 334 -0.22 -18.04 24.48
C LEU A 334 -0.75 -19.48 24.57
N ALA A 335 -0.48 -20.30 23.56
CA ALA A 335 -0.89 -21.70 23.54
C ALA A 335 -0.25 -22.52 24.68
N LEU A 336 1.01 -22.22 25.03
CA LEU A 336 1.76 -22.92 26.07
C LEU A 336 1.35 -22.52 27.50
N LYS A 337 0.69 -21.38 27.67
CA LYS A 337 0.14 -20.93 28.95
C LYS A 337 -1.21 -21.55 29.30
N LYS A 338 -1.87 -22.21 28.35
CA LYS A 338 -3.14 -22.89 28.60
C LYS A 338 -2.96 -24.07 29.56
N PRO A 339 -3.87 -24.28 30.52
CA PRO A 339 -3.75 -25.37 31.50
C PRO A 339 -3.78 -26.76 30.86
N ASP A 340 -4.45 -26.89 29.71
CA ASP A 340 -4.57 -28.11 28.91
C ASP A 340 -3.71 -28.06 27.64
N ALA A 341 -2.60 -27.30 27.66
CA ALA A 341 -1.70 -27.13 26.51
C ALA A 341 -1.40 -28.47 25.83
N LYS A 342 -1.63 -28.52 24.51
CA LYS A 342 -1.35 -29.68 23.68
C LYS A 342 -0.18 -29.39 22.76
N ILE A 343 0.78 -30.30 22.72
CA ILE A 343 1.92 -30.25 21.82
C ILE A 343 1.82 -31.47 20.91
N ASN A 344 1.70 -31.25 19.60
CA ASN A 344 1.50 -32.32 18.60
C ASN A 344 0.31 -33.23 18.94
N GLY A 345 -0.80 -32.64 19.39
CA GLY A 345 -2.04 -33.36 19.73
C GLY A 345 -2.01 -34.12 21.06
N ARG A 346 -0.90 -34.08 21.82
CA ARG A 346 -0.76 -34.74 23.11
C ARG A 346 -0.70 -33.73 24.25
N PRO A 347 -1.23 -34.06 25.45
CA PRO A 347 -1.05 -33.22 26.63
C PRO A 347 0.44 -32.92 26.87
N ALA A 348 0.76 -31.67 27.16
CA ALA A 348 2.13 -31.25 27.35
C ALA A 348 2.73 -31.84 28.65
N THR A 349 3.89 -32.46 28.53
CA THR A 349 4.72 -32.86 29.68
C THR A 349 5.68 -31.73 30.02
N LYS A 350 6.30 -31.78 31.20
CA LYS A 350 7.32 -30.77 31.57
C LYS A 350 8.45 -30.67 30.53
N SER A 351 8.91 -31.80 29.99
CA SER A 351 9.96 -31.83 28.97
C SER A 351 9.48 -31.30 27.62
N SER A 352 8.26 -31.63 27.19
CA SER A 352 7.74 -31.10 25.93
C SER A 352 7.41 -29.61 26.02
N LEU A 353 6.92 -29.13 27.17
CA LEU A 353 6.74 -27.69 27.45
C LEU A 353 8.06 -26.94 27.34
N ALA A 354 9.13 -27.43 27.99
CA ALA A 354 10.44 -26.81 27.90
C ALA A 354 10.97 -26.76 26.45
N ALA A 355 10.83 -27.86 25.70
CA ALA A 355 11.22 -27.91 24.30
C ALA A 355 10.40 -26.94 23.42
N ALA A 356 9.09 -26.83 23.66
CA ALA A 356 8.22 -25.93 22.90
C ALA A 356 8.47 -24.46 23.23
N ARG A 357 8.76 -24.12 24.50
CA ARG A 357 9.19 -22.77 24.89
C ARG A 357 10.50 -22.37 24.21
N LYS A 358 11.48 -23.28 24.18
CA LYS A 358 12.73 -23.06 23.43
C LYS A 358 12.47 -22.85 21.94
N ALA A 359 11.55 -23.61 21.34
CA ALA A 359 11.17 -23.39 19.95
C ALA A 359 10.50 -22.02 19.74
N ALA A 360 9.64 -21.58 20.65
CA ALA A 360 9.01 -20.26 20.59
C ALA A 360 10.04 -19.12 20.75
N ILE A 361 11.05 -19.28 21.62
CA ILE A 361 12.19 -18.36 21.73
C ILE A 361 12.94 -18.27 20.40
N ASN A 362 13.22 -19.41 19.75
CA ASN A 362 13.89 -19.42 18.44
C ASN A 362 13.09 -18.67 17.36
N TRP A 363 11.76 -18.76 17.38
CA TRP A 363 10.90 -17.99 16.48
C TRP A 363 10.96 -16.48 16.76
N ALA A 364 10.96 -16.09 18.04
CA ALA A 364 11.14 -14.70 18.42
C ALA A 364 12.52 -14.16 17.99
N ASP A 365 13.59 -14.93 18.21
CA ASP A 365 14.93 -14.60 17.76
C ASP A 365 14.99 -14.47 16.23
N GLN A 366 14.31 -15.36 15.49
CA GLN A 366 14.22 -15.27 14.04
C GLN A 366 13.46 -14.02 13.57
N ALA A 367 12.40 -13.62 14.28
CA ALA A 367 11.69 -12.37 14.00
C ALA A 367 12.61 -11.16 14.17
N ILE A 368 13.34 -11.09 15.30
CA ILE A 368 14.32 -10.02 15.58
C ILE A 368 15.40 -9.97 14.50
N ALA A 369 16.04 -11.11 14.21
CA ALA A 369 17.07 -11.20 13.16
C ALA A 369 16.52 -10.83 11.78
N THR A 370 15.25 -11.14 11.49
CA THR A 370 14.59 -10.74 10.25
C THR A 370 14.44 -9.22 10.18
N THR A 371 14.04 -8.55 11.26
CA THR A 371 13.97 -7.07 11.30
C THR A 371 15.33 -6.42 11.08
N GLU A 372 16.40 -6.99 11.65
CA GLU A 372 17.77 -6.49 11.51
C GLU A 372 18.33 -6.70 10.10
N ALA A 373 17.86 -7.73 9.39
CA ALA A 373 18.25 -8.05 8.02
C ALA A 373 17.48 -7.26 6.95
N VAL A 374 16.39 -6.56 7.30
CA VAL A 374 15.71 -5.65 6.36
C VAL A 374 16.56 -4.40 6.16
N GLU A 375 16.71 -3.97 4.91
CA GLU A 375 17.45 -2.76 4.55
C GLU A 375 16.87 -1.53 5.26
N PRO A 376 17.70 -0.61 5.81
CA PRO A 376 17.20 0.52 6.58
C PRO A 376 16.18 1.41 5.85
N GLU A 377 16.30 1.52 4.53
CA GLU A 377 15.38 2.29 3.67
C GLU A 377 13.99 1.64 3.54
N ASP A 378 13.91 0.32 3.74
CA ASP A 378 12.69 -0.48 3.63
C ASP A 378 12.05 -0.78 5.00
N ARG A 379 12.62 -0.26 6.10
CA ARG A 379 12.08 -0.43 7.45
C ARG A 379 10.93 0.53 7.69
N ASP A 380 9.78 -0.02 8.04
CA ASP A 380 8.58 0.70 8.43
C ASP A 380 8.18 0.37 9.89
N ASP A 381 7.06 0.96 10.34
CA ASP A 381 6.51 0.73 11.67
C ASP A 381 6.20 -0.76 11.94
N ILE A 382 5.97 -1.56 10.89
CA ILE A 382 5.71 -3.01 11.03
C ILE A 382 6.98 -3.71 11.54
N CYS A 383 8.15 -3.37 10.99
CA CYS A 383 9.42 -3.93 11.48
C CYS A 383 9.63 -3.60 12.95
N GLU A 384 9.35 -2.36 13.34
CA GLU A 384 9.55 -1.90 14.71
C GLU A 384 8.60 -2.61 15.69
N LEU A 385 7.31 -2.66 15.38
CA LEU A 385 6.31 -3.34 16.20
C LEU A 385 6.57 -4.85 16.27
N ALA A 386 6.98 -5.48 15.17
CA ALA A 386 7.36 -6.89 15.14
C ALA A 386 8.59 -7.16 16.03
N SER A 387 9.61 -6.29 15.97
CA SER A 387 10.80 -6.42 16.83
C SER A 387 10.44 -6.29 18.31
N LEU A 388 9.62 -5.31 18.67
CA LEU A 388 9.16 -5.10 20.05
C LEU A 388 8.32 -6.27 20.55
N SER A 389 7.36 -6.73 19.76
CA SER A 389 6.50 -7.88 20.09
C SER A 389 7.32 -9.16 20.28
N ALA A 390 8.29 -9.42 19.39
CA ALA A 390 9.18 -10.57 19.50
C ALA A 390 10.05 -10.51 20.74
N ARG A 391 10.65 -9.34 21.05
CA ARG A 391 11.47 -9.17 22.27
C ARG A 391 10.66 -9.31 23.55
N MET A 392 9.43 -8.77 23.59
CA MET A 392 8.51 -8.95 24.72
C MET A 392 8.16 -10.43 24.93
N THR A 393 7.78 -11.12 23.86
CA THR A 393 7.46 -12.55 23.89
C THR A 393 8.66 -13.38 24.35
N ARG A 394 9.87 -13.07 23.85
CA ARG A 394 11.11 -13.72 24.26
C ARG A 394 11.39 -13.53 25.76
N ALA A 395 11.26 -12.31 26.26
CA ALA A 395 11.49 -12.01 27.67
C ALA A 395 10.56 -12.79 28.60
N ASP A 396 9.29 -12.92 28.20
CA ASP A 396 8.29 -13.68 28.96
C ASP A 396 8.53 -15.20 28.89
N LEU A 397 8.89 -15.73 27.72
CA LEU A 397 9.26 -17.15 27.57
C LEU A 397 10.51 -17.53 28.38
N LEU A 398 11.49 -16.63 28.51
CA LEU A 398 12.65 -16.81 29.39
C LEU A 398 12.21 -16.89 30.86
N LEU A 399 11.31 -16.01 31.28
CA LEU A 399 10.75 -16.04 32.64
C LEU A 399 10.07 -17.39 32.93
N GLU A 400 9.21 -17.84 32.01
CA GLU A 400 8.47 -19.09 32.10
C GLU A 400 9.38 -20.33 32.03
N SER A 401 10.56 -20.21 31.42
CA SER A 401 11.58 -21.26 31.35
C SER A 401 12.47 -21.33 32.60
N GLY A 402 12.40 -20.32 33.48
CA GLY A 402 13.20 -20.21 34.70
C GLY A 402 14.46 -19.36 34.57
N ASP A 403 14.73 -18.81 33.38
CA ASP A 403 15.90 -17.97 33.07
C ASP A 403 15.66 -16.52 33.52
N LYS A 404 15.41 -16.37 34.83
CA LYS A 404 14.97 -15.09 35.44
C LYS A 404 15.92 -13.93 35.21
N ALA A 405 17.24 -14.17 35.26
CA ALA A 405 18.24 -13.13 35.07
C ALA A 405 18.19 -12.53 33.64
N GLU A 406 18.14 -13.40 32.62
CA GLU A 406 18.03 -12.95 31.23
C GLU A 406 16.69 -12.28 30.95
N SER A 407 15.61 -12.80 31.53
CA SER A 407 14.29 -12.19 31.43
C SER A 407 14.25 -10.78 32.07
N GLN A 408 14.83 -10.63 33.26
CA GLN A 408 14.91 -9.35 33.96
C GLN A 408 15.67 -8.32 33.13
N GLU A 409 16.83 -8.69 32.58
CA GLU A 409 17.61 -7.83 31.69
C GLU A 409 16.80 -7.44 30.45
N ALA A 410 16.15 -8.41 29.81
CA ALA A 410 15.35 -8.18 28.62
C ALA A 410 14.19 -7.19 28.87
N PHE A 411 13.43 -7.36 29.94
CA PHE A 411 12.35 -6.42 30.28
C PHE A 411 12.88 -5.03 30.67
N ALA A 412 14.00 -4.96 31.40
CA ALA A 412 14.61 -3.69 31.81
C ALA A 412 15.05 -2.87 30.58
N ASN A 413 15.60 -3.53 29.57
CA ASN A 413 15.99 -2.92 28.31
C ASN A 413 14.79 -2.48 27.45
N LEU A 414 13.67 -3.21 27.50
CA LEU A 414 12.46 -2.89 26.72
C LEU A 414 11.63 -1.75 27.30
N LEU A 415 11.51 -1.68 28.63
CA LEU A 415 10.64 -0.73 29.32
C LEU A 415 10.79 0.74 28.90
N PRO A 416 12.00 1.33 28.77
CA PRO A 416 12.13 2.71 28.32
C PRO A 416 11.61 2.92 26.89
N ILE A 417 11.81 1.96 25.99
CA ILE A 417 11.33 2.02 24.60
C ILE A 417 9.80 1.96 24.56
N LEU A 418 9.19 1.10 25.39
CA LEU A 418 7.74 1.00 25.50
C LEU A 418 7.12 2.29 26.04
N LYS A 419 7.77 2.94 27.02
CA LYS A 419 7.37 4.24 27.59
C LYS A 419 7.47 5.37 26.57
N GLU A 420 8.57 5.44 25.83
CA GLU A 420 8.75 6.41 24.74
C GLU A 420 7.65 6.30 23.68
N LYS A 421 7.25 5.07 23.35
CA LYS A 421 6.19 4.79 22.36
C LYS A 421 4.76 4.83 22.90
N ASN A 422 4.59 5.08 24.19
CA ASN A 422 3.29 5.11 24.86
C ASN A 422 2.47 3.81 24.68
N LEU A 423 3.14 2.66 24.71
CA LEU A 423 2.50 1.34 24.55
C LEU A 423 1.98 0.82 25.91
N LEU A 424 0.98 1.51 26.47
CA LEU A 424 0.50 1.32 27.84
C LEU A 424 0.26 -0.15 28.26
N PRO A 425 -0.41 -1.02 27.47
CA PRO A 425 -0.61 -2.41 27.87
C PRO A 425 0.71 -3.18 28.01
N LEU A 426 1.68 -2.93 27.11
CA LEU A 426 2.97 -3.61 27.14
C LEU A 426 3.87 -3.10 28.27
N ILE A 427 3.74 -1.82 28.65
CA ILE A 427 4.44 -1.27 29.82
C ILE A 427 4.03 -2.03 31.08
N GLN A 428 2.73 -2.27 31.28
CA GLN A 428 2.22 -3.00 32.44
C GLN A 428 2.77 -4.44 32.47
N VAL A 429 2.71 -5.14 31.34
CA VAL A 429 3.26 -6.50 31.21
C VAL A 429 4.76 -6.54 31.52
N ALA A 430 5.54 -5.58 31.01
CA ALA A 430 6.98 -5.51 31.27
C ALA A 430 7.30 -5.22 32.74
N GLU A 431 6.55 -4.32 33.39
CA GLU A 431 6.72 -4.01 34.82
C GLU A 431 6.35 -5.19 35.73
N GLU A 432 5.31 -5.95 35.37
CA GLU A 432 4.96 -7.20 36.06
C GLU A 432 6.00 -8.30 35.85
N GLY A 433 6.49 -8.45 34.60
CA GLY A 433 7.57 -9.37 34.25
C GLY A 433 8.83 -9.11 35.07
N LEU A 434 9.23 -7.83 35.20
CA LEU A 434 10.36 -7.42 36.05
C LEU A 434 10.17 -7.81 37.51
N LYS A 435 8.97 -7.58 38.07
CA LYS A 435 8.68 -7.96 39.46
C LYS A 435 8.79 -9.47 39.68
N ARG A 436 8.24 -10.26 38.74
CA ARG A 436 8.29 -11.74 38.78
C ARG A 436 9.69 -12.29 38.59
N ALA A 437 10.53 -11.63 37.77
CA ALA A 437 11.91 -12.04 37.55
C ALA A 437 12.81 -11.73 38.75
N ALA A 438 12.49 -10.68 39.52
CA ALA A 438 13.24 -10.26 40.71
C ALA A 438 12.87 -11.05 41.99
N SER A 439 11.70 -11.69 42.04
CA SER A 439 11.29 -12.65 43.08
C SER A 439 11.81 -14.04 42.79
#